data_AF-A0A933Y1T9-F1
#
_entry.id   AF-A0A933Y1T9-F1
#
_cell.length_a   1.000
_cell.length_b   1.000
_cell.length_c   1.000
_cell.angle_alpha   90.00
_cell.angle_beta   90.00
_cell.angle_gamma   90.00
#
_symmetry.space_group_name_H-M   'P 1'
#
loop_
_entity.id
_entity.type
_entity.pdbx_description
1 polymer ?
#
loop_
_entity_poly.entity_id
_entity_poly.type
_entity_poly.pdbx_seq_one_letter_code
_entity_poly.pdbx_strand_id
1 'polypeptide(L)'
;MAPLLGLFVAALAACAPDVGGGPVDARRRELEARVQELERLLKAERESRETERQAYAEERARLDCELADLRGELTAREDEFLRTLQAVGTLSPEALPPGWELAQASERASTDAPTPDDSPAEDPALAEARERAGERLRTLRNLLAIEEIFGLDLLEVGQLSEHATGPVVFRTLDGRGRPAGSVYAERLRLEGSRAARTVTIVLEAGYELRGGEKVLFDGATDPDGKDGVRRIQLAHVDPTPWIEAVPELFGPKAAAEPDDDGLHDPRVVRETLNRLLAEDAANGYYELEDFAGTVAGVLRKVVLRHRDRDGKQERMLFADRMRVEPQGESLCLVLEDGAQVRGDEKAPFLDGRYRIFLPRAKLAAWRDAGVPGLPTPPGPFPAPLPEKDAPREPAGDGENAPARDAPIDH
;
A
#
# COMPACT_ATOMS: atom_id res chain seq x y z
N MET A 1 16.42 11.07 39.46
CA MET A 1 16.94 12.45 39.34
C MET A 1 16.23 13.48 40.23
N ALA A 2 15.41 13.08 41.21
CA ALA A 2 14.66 14.01 42.08
C ALA A 2 15.33 14.49 43.40
N PRO A 3 16.44 13.93 43.93
CA PRO A 3 16.93 14.35 45.26
C PRO A 3 17.91 15.54 45.22
N LEU A 4 18.36 16.00 44.04
CA LEU A 4 19.42 17.01 43.94
C LEU A 4 18.91 18.47 43.96
N LEU A 5 17.64 18.71 43.70
CA LEU A 5 17.06 20.07 43.70
C LEU A 5 16.72 20.59 45.12
N GLY A 6 16.40 19.70 46.07
CA GLY A 6 16.05 20.10 47.44
C GLY A 6 17.23 20.62 48.27
N LEU A 7 18.45 20.17 47.98
CA LEU A 7 19.65 20.53 48.75
C LEU A 7 20.20 21.92 48.39
N PHE A 8 19.90 22.45 47.20
CA PHE A 8 20.42 23.76 46.76
C PHE A 8 19.64 24.95 47.33
N VAL A 9 18.36 24.77 47.67
CA VAL A 9 17.51 25.84 48.23
C VAL A 9 17.76 26.03 49.73
N ALA A 10 18.09 24.96 50.46
CA ALA A 10 18.38 25.03 51.90
C ALA A 10 19.71 25.74 52.23
N ALA A 11 20.72 25.65 51.35
CA ALA A 11 22.06 26.21 51.62
C ALA A 11 22.15 27.75 51.46
N LEU A 12 21.22 28.38 50.75
CA LEU A 12 21.22 29.84 50.53
C LEU A 12 20.49 30.65 51.62
N ALA A 13 19.78 29.99 52.55
CA ALA A 13 18.97 30.66 53.56
C ALA A 13 19.70 30.94 54.89
N ALA A 14 20.94 30.48 55.08
CA ALA A 14 21.59 30.49 56.40
C ALA A 14 22.51 31.69 56.72
N CYS A 15 22.76 32.60 55.78
CA CYS A 15 23.68 33.74 56.01
C CYS A 15 23.16 35.05 55.40
N ALA A 16 22.15 35.67 56.01
CA ALA A 16 21.88 37.09 55.79
C ALA A 16 21.35 37.74 57.08
N PRO A 17 21.99 38.82 57.58
CA PRO A 17 21.50 39.55 58.73
C PRO A 17 20.24 40.35 58.40
N ASP A 18 19.40 40.45 59.42
CA ASP A 18 18.10 41.08 59.51
C ASP A 18 18.14 42.56 59.07
N VAL A 19 17.68 42.85 57.84
CA VAL A 19 17.48 44.21 57.34
C VAL A 19 16.09 44.30 56.69
N GLY A 20 15.14 44.82 57.47
CA GLY A 20 13.96 45.59 57.03
C GLY A 20 13.10 44.99 55.92
N GLY A 21 11.94 44.44 56.31
CA GLY A 21 10.93 43.84 55.44
C GLY A 21 10.56 44.65 54.18
N GLY A 22 11.22 44.31 53.08
CA GLY A 22 11.10 44.95 51.78
C GLY A 22 10.65 43.99 50.68
N PRO A 23 10.73 44.39 49.39
CA PRO A 23 10.21 43.65 48.23
C PRO A 23 10.75 42.21 48.07
N VAL A 24 11.81 41.85 48.79
CA VAL A 24 12.37 40.49 48.86
C VAL A 24 11.42 39.53 49.57
N ASP A 25 10.74 39.95 50.64
CA ASP A 25 9.79 39.09 51.38
C ASP A 25 8.48 38.87 50.63
N ALA A 26 8.10 39.82 49.77
CA ALA A 26 6.96 39.67 48.87
C ALA A 26 7.27 38.63 47.78
N ARG A 27 8.46 38.72 47.16
CA ARG A 27 8.91 37.77 46.15
C ARG A 27 9.13 36.37 46.71
N ARG A 28 9.61 36.26 47.95
CA ARG A 28 9.73 34.97 48.67
C ARG A 28 8.36 34.32 48.89
N ARG A 29 7.37 35.07 49.36
CA ARG A 29 6.00 34.56 49.54
C ARG A 29 5.33 34.15 48.22
N GLU A 30 5.57 34.90 47.14
CA GLU A 30 5.09 34.54 45.80
C GLU A 30 5.73 33.24 45.30
N LEU A 31 7.04 33.08 45.50
CA LEU A 31 7.74 31.84 45.15
C LEU A 31 7.26 30.65 45.98
N GLU A 32 7.08 30.83 47.29
CA GLU A 32 6.54 29.79 48.17
C GLU A 32 5.13 29.37 47.76
N ALA A 33 4.25 30.32 47.43
CA ALA A 33 2.91 30.03 46.90
C ALA A 33 2.96 29.28 45.56
N ARG A 34 3.87 29.67 44.66
CA ARG A 34 4.03 29.01 43.37
C ARG A 34 4.61 27.60 43.49
N VAL A 35 5.51 27.37 44.44
CA VAL A 35 6.01 26.03 44.76
C VAL A 35 4.88 25.15 45.31
N GLN A 36 4.07 25.66 46.24
CA GLN A 36 2.92 24.93 46.77
C GLN A 36 1.91 24.56 45.68
N GLU A 37 1.62 25.48 44.74
CA GLU A 37 0.73 25.19 43.62
C GLU A 37 1.30 24.12 42.68
N LEU A 38 2.60 24.20 42.36
CA LEU A 38 3.27 23.19 41.55
C LEU A 38 3.28 21.82 42.23
N GLU A 39 3.50 21.75 43.55
CA GLU A 39 3.41 20.52 44.32
C GLU A 39 1.99 19.93 44.28
N ARG A 40 0.96 20.78 44.32
CA ARG A 40 -0.44 20.37 44.22
C ARG A 40 -0.78 19.79 42.84
N LEU A 41 -0.34 20.46 41.78
CA LEU A 41 -0.52 19.99 40.40
C LEU A 41 0.23 18.68 40.15
N LEU A 42 1.47 18.57 40.63
CA LEU A 42 2.28 17.37 40.46
C LEU A 42 1.71 16.18 41.25
N LYS A 43 1.13 16.43 42.43
CA LYS A 43 0.38 15.42 43.19
C LYS A 43 -0.86 14.95 42.42
N ALA A 44 -1.66 15.88 41.88
CA ALA A 44 -2.85 15.55 41.09
C ALA A 44 -2.50 14.77 39.80
N GLU A 45 -1.42 15.14 39.11
CA GLU A 45 -0.95 14.42 37.92
C GLU A 45 -0.50 12.98 38.26
N ARG A 46 0.17 12.80 39.40
CA ARG A 46 0.56 11.46 39.88
C ARG A 46 -0.65 10.60 40.20
N GLU A 47 -1.64 11.14 40.90
CA GLU A 47 -2.89 10.45 41.22
C GLU A 47 -3.64 10.08 39.93
N SER A 48 -3.73 10.99 38.95
CA SER A 48 -4.32 10.72 37.63
C SER A 48 -3.61 9.57 36.90
N ARG A 49 -2.27 9.60 36.83
CA ARG A 49 -1.49 8.53 36.21
C ARG A 49 -1.62 7.20 36.93
N GLU A 50 -1.77 7.21 38.25
CA GLU A 50 -1.98 5.99 39.03
C GLU A 50 -3.36 5.39 38.74
N THR A 51 -4.41 6.22 38.64
CA THR A 51 -5.75 5.77 38.25
C THR A 51 -5.77 5.22 36.82
N GLU A 52 -5.11 5.87 35.86
CA GLU A 52 -4.98 5.36 34.50
C GLU A 52 -4.24 4.01 34.46
N ARG A 53 -3.13 3.89 35.20
CA ARG A 53 -2.38 2.62 35.29
C ARG A 53 -3.20 1.50 35.91
N GLN A 54 -4.02 1.79 36.91
CA GLN A 54 -4.92 0.81 37.51
C GLN A 54 -5.99 0.37 36.51
N ALA A 55 -6.63 1.31 35.81
CA ALA A 55 -7.61 0.99 34.77
C ALA A 55 -7.01 0.13 33.64
N TYR A 56 -5.81 0.46 33.17
CA TYR A 56 -5.09 -0.35 32.19
C TYR A 56 -4.74 -1.74 32.71
N ALA A 57 -4.37 -1.88 33.98
CA ALA A 57 -4.07 -3.18 34.58
C ALA A 57 -5.32 -4.06 34.70
N GLU A 58 -6.47 -3.47 35.06
CA GLU A 58 -7.76 -4.17 35.13
C GLU A 58 -8.23 -4.61 33.74
N GLU A 59 -8.14 -3.74 32.73
CA GLU A 59 -8.49 -4.09 31.35
C GLU A 59 -7.60 -5.22 30.81
N ARG A 60 -6.29 -5.15 31.08
CA ARG A 60 -5.36 -6.21 30.71
C ARG A 60 -5.71 -7.54 31.39
N ALA A 61 -6.01 -7.53 32.69
CA ALA A 61 -6.42 -8.73 33.41
C ALA A 61 -7.72 -9.33 32.84
N ARG A 62 -8.68 -8.48 32.44
CA ARG A 62 -9.91 -8.93 31.77
C ARG A 62 -9.61 -9.64 30.44
N LEU A 63 -8.78 -9.03 29.59
CA LEU A 63 -8.39 -9.61 28.31
C LEU A 63 -7.58 -10.90 28.48
N ASP A 64 -6.70 -10.98 29.47
CA ASP A 64 -5.94 -12.19 29.78
C ASP A 64 -6.86 -13.35 30.22
N CYS A 65 -7.91 -13.06 30.99
CA CYS A 65 -8.95 -14.05 31.32
C CYS A 65 -9.73 -14.49 30.07
N GLU A 66 -10.16 -13.57 29.22
CA GLU A 66 -10.90 -13.89 27.99
C GLU A 66 -10.06 -14.75 27.03
N LEU A 67 -8.78 -14.45 26.88
CA LEU A 67 -7.84 -15.26 26.10
C LEU A 67 -7.63 -16.66 26.69
N ALA A 68 -7.62 -16.79 28.03
CA ALA A 68 -7.51 -18.08 28.68
C ALA A 68 -8.77 -18.93 28.44
N ASP A 69 -9.96 -18.33 28.50
CA ASP A 69 -11.22 -19.00 28.21
C ASP A 69 -11.29 -19.49 26.75
N LEU A 70 -10.95 -18.62 25.79
CA LEU A 70 -10.92 -18.99 24.36
C LEU A 70 -9.93 -20.12 24.06
N ARG A 71 -8.76 -20.12 24.71
CA ARG A 71 -7.79 -21.23 24.60
C ARG A 71 -8.36 -22.52 25.19
N GLY A 72 -9.04 -22.44 26.32
CA GLY A 72 -9.71 -23.59 26.94
C GLY A 72 -10.78 -24.21 26.02
N GLU A 73 -11.59 -23.37 25.38
CA GLU A 73 -12.60 -23.83 24.40
C GLU A 73 -11.97 -24.50 23.18
N LEU A 74 -10.88 -23.93 22.64
CA LEU A 74 -10.13 -24.52 21.53
C LEU A 74 -9.57 -25.89 21.90
N THR A 75 -8.89 -26.01 23.05
CA THR A 75 -8.34 -27.30 23.52
C THR A 75 -9.44 -28.33 23.74
N ALA A 76 -10.56 -27.95 24.38
CA ALA A 76 -11.68 -28.87 24.59
C ALA A 76 -12.26 -29.41 23.27
N ARG A 77 -12.24 -28.58 22.22
CA ARG A 77 -12.73 -28.95 20.89
C ARG A 77 -11.73 -29.77 20.09
N GLU A 78 -10.44 -29.50 20.21
CA GLU A 78 -9.38 -30.37 19.69
C GLU A 78 -9.49 -31.77 20.30
N ASP A 79 -9.70 -31.86 21.61
CA ASP A 79 -9.93 -33.13 22.29
C ASP A 79 -11.20 -33.86 21.82
N GLU A 80 -12.28 -33.12 21.52
CA GLU A 80 -13.50 -33.68 20.93
C GLU A 80 -13.26 -34.20 19.51
N PHE A 81 -12.54 -33.44 18.69
CA PHE A 81 -12.18 -33.83 17.33
C PHE A 81 -11.28 -35.07 17.32
N LEU A 82 -10.25 -35.12 18.18
CA LEU A 82 -9.38 -36.28 18.34
C LEU A 82 -10.15 -37.50 18.83
N ARG A 83 -11.09 -37.33 19.78
CA ARG A 83 -11.99 -38.41 20.20
C ARG A 83 -12.88 -38.90 19.06
N THR A 84 -13.39 -38.00 18.23
CA THR A 84 -14.19 -38.35 17.06
C THR A 84 -13.36 -39.12 16.03
N LEU A 85 -12.14 -38.67 15.73
CA LEU A 85 -11.23 -39.36 14.82
C LEU A 85 -10.84 -40.74 15.34
N GLN A 86 -10.57 -40.87 16.64
CA GLN A 86 -10.33 -42.18 17.26
C GLN A 86 -11.55 -43.09 17.14
N ALA A 87 -12.75 -42.58 17.41
CA ALA A 87 -13.99 -43.34 17.27
C ALA A 87 -14.19 -43.81 15.82
N VAL A 88 -13.97 -42.95 14.83
CA VAL A 88 -14.02 -43.31 13.40
C VAL A 88 -12.97 -44.36 13.05
N GLY A 89 -11.74 -44.21 13.56
CA GLY A 89 -10.67 -45.20 13.35
C GLY A 89 -10.93 -46.57 13.98
N THR A 90 -11.80 -46.65 15.00
CA THR A 90 -12.23 -47.92 15.61
C THR A 90 -13.43 -48.58 14.92
N LEU A 91 -14.10 -47.89 13.98
CA LEU A 91 -15.16 -48.51 13.18
C LEU A 91 -14.53 -49.54 12.23
N SER A 92 -14.93 -50.81 12.39
CA SER A 92 -14.57 -51.87 11.44
C SER A 92 -15.16 -51.53 10.06
N PRO A 93 -14.43 -51.74 8.94
CA PRO A 93 -14.93 -51.49 7.60
C PRO A 93 -16.28 -52.15 7.30
N GLU A 94 -16.62 -53.25 7.98
CA GLU A 94 -17.87 -54.00 7.86
C GLU A 94 -19.08 -53.33 8.54
N ALA A 95 -18.86 -52.36 9.44
CA ALA A 95 -19.93 -51.66 10.17
C ALA A 95 -20.40 -50.37 9.48
N LEU A 96 -19.80 -50.01 8.33
CA LEU A 96 -20.18 -48.85 7.55
C LEU A 96 -21.47 -49.15 6.75
N PRO A 97 -22.45 -48.22 6.69
CA PRO A 97 -23.66 -48.41 5.91
C PRO A 97 -23.32 -48.68 4.43
N PRO A 98 -24.01 -49.63 3.76
CA PRO A 98 -23.86 -49.83 2.33
C PRO A 98 -24.27 -48.54 1.61
N GLY A 99 -23.28 -47.81 1.06
CA GLY A 99 -23.45 -46.49 0.46
C GLY A 99 -22.26 -45.53 0.66
N TRP A 100 -21.38 -45.77 1.65
CA TRP A 100 -20.10 -45.07 1.80
C TRP A 100 -19.07 -45.41 0.70
N GLU A 101 -19.38 -46.38 -0.16
CA GLU A 101 -18.56 -46.77 -1.31
C GLU A 101 -18.32 -45.63 -2.31
N LEU A 102 -18.99 -44.48 -2.22
CA LEU A 102 -18.77 -43.33 -3.11
C LEU A 102 -17.34 -42.75 -3.06
N ALA A 103 -16.61 -42.87 -1.94
CA ALA A 103 -15.21 -42.43 -1.90
C ALA A 103 -14.26 -43.43 -2.59
N GLN A 104 -14.49 -44.73 -2.44
CA GLN A 104 -13.71 -45.77 -3.15
C GLN A 104 -14.20 -45.98 -4.60
N ALA A 105 -15.43 -45.61 -4.92
CA ALA A 105 -15.97 -45.63 -6.28
C ALA A 105 -15.44 -44.46 -7.09
N SER A 106 -14.97 -43.36 -6.48
CA SER A 106 -14.20 -42.34 -7.22
C SER A 106 -12.79 -42.82 -7.57
N GLU A 107 -12.16 -43.66 -6.74
CA GLU A 107 -10.88 -44.31 -7.07
C GLU A 107 -11.08 -45.51 -8.03
N ARG A 108 -12.20 -46.25 -7.93
CA ARG A 108 -12.51 -47.40 -8.80
C ARG A 108 -13.21 -47.03 -10.11
N ALA A 109 -13.90 -45.89 -10.20
CA ALA A 109 -14.33 -45.33 -11.49
C ALA A 109 -13.13 -44.85 -12.34
N SER A 110 -11.93 -44.81 -11.76
CA SER A 110 -10.66 -44.61 -12.45
C SER A 110 -9.92 -45.93 -12.75
N THR A 111 -10.59 -47.08 -12.68
CA THR A 111 -10.03 -48.38 -13.15
C THR A 111 -10.44 -48.80 -14.56
N ASP A 112 -11.16 -47.96 -15.30
CA ASP A 112 -11.01 -47.88 -16.76
C ASP A 112 -9.87 -46.90 -17.08
N ALA A 113 -8.70 -47.16 -16.52
CA ALA A 113 -7.47 -46.67 -17.10
C ALA A 113 -7.33 -47.39 -18.45
N PRO A 114 -7.18 -46.68 -19.58
CA PRO A 114 -6.73 -47.32 -20.80
C PRO A 114 -5.45 -48.08 -20.47
N THR A 115 -5.30 -49.29 -21.00
CA THR A 115 -4.02 -50.00 -21.04
C THR A 115 -2.90 -49.00 -21.35
N PRO A 116 -1.73 -49.04 -20.66
CA PRO A 116 -0.71 -47.98 -20.70
C PRO A 116 0.06 -47.84 -22.04
N ASP A 117 -0.54 -48.21 -23.16
CA ASP A 117 0.18 -48.44 -24.42
C ASP A 117 -0.33 -47.60 -25.60
N ASP A 118 -1.32 -46.71 -25.41
CA ASP A 118 -1.83 -45.85 -26.48
C ASP A 118 -2.34 -44.47 -26.00
N SER A 119 -1.87 -43.98 -24.84
CA SER A 119 -1.99 -42.54 -24.58
C SER A 119 -1.11 -41.82 -25.60
N PRO A 120 -1.65 -40.97 -26.50
CA PRO A 120 -0.82 -40.18 -27.39
C PRO A 120 0.18 -39.45 -26.50
N ALA A 121 1.48 -39.57 -26.82
CA ALA A 121 2.54 -38.93 -26.05
C ALA A 121 2.11 -37.50 -25.74
N GLU A 122 1.93 -37.19 -24.45
CA GLU A 122 1.56 -35.83 -24.03
C GLU A 122 2.56 -34.88 -24.69
N ASP A 123 2.02 -33.83 -25.32
CA ASP A 123 2.86 -32.80 -25.90
C ASP A 123 3.82 -32.30 -24.80
N PRO A 124 5.15 -32.44 -24.98
CA PRO A 124 6.11 -32.05 -23.94
C PRO A 124 5.93 -30.58 -23.51
N ALA A 125 5.43 -29.72 -24.40
CA ALA A 125 5.13 -28.33 -24.08
C ALA A 125 3.97 -28.19 -23.06
N LEU A 126 2.96 -29.07 -23.14
CA LEU A 126 1.83 -29.07 -22.22
C LEU A 126 2.24 -29.59 -20.84
N ALA A 127 3.07 -30.63 -20.80
CA ALA A 127 3.63 -31.16 -19.55
C ALA A 127 4.48 -30.11 -18.82
N GLU A 128 5.36 -29.42 -19.54
CA GLU A 128 6.18 -28.34 -18.98
C GLU A 128 5.32 -27.17 -18.48
N ALA A 129 4.28 -26.78 -19.23
CA ALA A 129 3.34 -25.75 -18.80
C ALA A 129 2.62 -26.12 -17.50
N ARG A 130 2.25 -27.41 -17.33
CA ARG A 130 1.61 -27.93 -16.12
C ARG A 130 2.55 -27.94 -14.93
N GLU A 131 3.82 -28.31 -15.13
CA GLU A 131 4.84 -28.27 -14.09
C GLU A 131 5.06 -26.84 -13.58
N ARG A 132 5.23 -25.87 -14.49
CA ARG A 132 5.36 -24.45 -14.12
C ARG A 132 4.12 -23.91 -13.41
N ALA A 133 2.93 -24.31 -13.83
CA ALA A 133 1.69 -23.95 -13.13
C ALA A 133 1.64 -24.53 -11.71
N GLY A 134 2.10 -25.78 -11.52
CA GLY A 134 2.23 -26.42 -10.21
C GLY A 134 3.25 -25.75 -9.30
N GLU A 135 4.38 -25.29 -9.84
CA GLU A 135 5.35 -24.47 -9.10
C GLU A 135 4.74 -23.15 -8.64
N ARG A 136 4.08 -22.43 -9.55
CA ARG A 136 3.41 -21.16 -9.22
C ARG A 136 2.33 -21.33 -8.15
N LEU A 137 1.52 -22.39 -8.25
CA LEU A 137 0.53 -22.75 -7.24
C LEU A 137 1.19 -22.92 -5.86
N ARG A 138 2.28 -23.70 -5.76
CA ARG A 138 3.01 -23.90 -4.51
C ARG A 138 3.57 -22.58 -3.97
N THR A 139 4.19 -21.78 -4.81
CA THR A 139 4.76 -20.48 -4.42
C THR A 139 3.69 -19.53 -3.89
N LEU A 140 2.56 -19.39 -4.59
CA LEU A 140 1.46 -18.52 -4.14
C LEU A 140 0.84 -19.00 -2.82
N ARG A 141 0.66 -20.32 -2.63
CA ARG A 141 0.17 -20.86 -1.35
C ARG A 141 1.15 -20.61 -0.21
N ASN A 142 2.45 -20.74 -0.47
CA ASN A 142 3.47 -20.44 0.53
C ASN A 142 3.46 -18.96 0.91
N LEU A 143 3.34 -18.05 -0.05
CA LEU A 143 3.23 -16.61 0.21
C LEU A 143 1.99 -16.28 1.05
N LEU A 144 0.83 -16.84 0.71
CA LEU A 144 -0.40 -16.68 1.50
C LEU A 144 -0.23 -17.19 2.94
N ALA A 145 0.45 -18.33 3.12
CA ALA A 145 0.68 -18.91 4.44
C ALA A 145 1.68 -18.09 5.29
N ILE A 146 2.76 -17.59 4.68
CA ILE A 146 3.78 -16.76 5.35
C ILE A 146 3.17 -15.45 5.85
N GLU A 147 2.26 -14.87 5.08
CA GLU A 147 1.55 -13.63 5.43
C GLU A 147 0.28 -13.87 6.27
N GLU A 148 0.08 -15.11 6.76
CA GLU A 148 -1.05 -15.49 7.62
C GLU A 148 -2.45 -15.23 7.00
N ILE A 149 -2.55 -15.32 5.67
CA ILE A 149 -3.80 -15.11 4.93
C ILE A 149 -4.58 -16.43 4.86
N PHE A 150 -5.28 -16.75 5.95
CA PHE A 150 -6.01 -18.03 6.08
C PHE A 150 -7.42 -18.03 5.47
N GLY A 151 -7.95 -16.88 5.06
CA GLY A 151 -9.29 -16.78 4.48
C GLY A 151 -9.40 -17.35 3.05
N LEU A 152 -8.27 -17.69 2.42
CA LEU A 152 -8.18 -18.10 1.02
C LEU A 152 -7.21 -19.27 0.88
N ASP A 153 -7.69 -20.36 0.27
CA ASP A 153 -6.85 -21.49 -0.11
C ASP A 153 -6.89 -21.64 -1.64
N LEU A 154 -5.75 -21.44 -2.29
CA LEU A 154 -5.62 -21.54 -3.74
C LEU A 154 -5.56 -23.02 -4.12
N LEU A 155 -6.55 -23.49 -4.88
CA LEU A 155 -6.70 -24.89 -5.29
C LEU A 155 -6.12 -25.14 -6.67
N GLU A 156 -6.36 -24.22 -7.61
CA GLU A 156 -5.98 -24.37 -9.00
C GLU A 156 -5.38 -23.08 -9.56
N VAL A 157 -4.35 -23.24 -10.41
CA VAL A 157 -3.70 -22.19 -11.17
C VAL A 157 -3.45 -22.71 -12.58
N GLY A 158 -3.95 -21.99 -13.57
CA GLY A 158 -3.74 -22.30 -14.98
C GLY A 158 -2.48 -21.67 -15.57
N GLN A 159 -2.54 -21.37 -16.86
CA GLN A 159 -1.38 -20.93 -17.64
C GLN A 159 -1.09 -19.43 -17.44
N LEU A 160 0.18 -19.06 -17.65
CA LEU A 160 0.58 -17.65 -17.67
C LEU A 160 0.17 -17.00 -19.00
N SER A 161 -0.43 -15.81 -18.92
CA SER A 161 -0.72 -14.94 -20.05
C SER A 161 -0.63 -13.48 -19.60
N GLU A 162 0.15 -12.65 -20.30
CA GLU A 162 0.18 -11.18 -20.13
C GLU A 162 0.09 -10.67 -18.67
N HIS A 163 1.08 -11.02 -17.86
CA HIS A 163 1.14 -10.63 -16.44
C HIS A 163 0.01 -11.19 -15.54
N ALA A 164 -0.70 -12.22 -16.01
CA ALA A 164 -1.78 -12.88 -15.30
C ALA A 164 -1.66 -14.40 -15.44
N THR A 165 -2.29 -15.14 -14.55
CA THR A 165 -2.38 -16.60 -14.60
C THR A 165 -3.84 -17.04 -14.52
N GLY A 166 -4.22 -18.07 -15.27
CA GLY A 166 -5.64 -18.38 -15.43
C GLY A 166 -5.91 -19.70 -16.15
N PRO A 167 -7.03 -20.40 -15.84
CA PRO A 167 -8.03 -20.07 -14.81
C PRO A 167 -7.48 -20.28 -13.38
N VAL A 168 -8.14 -19.70 -12.37
CA VAL A 168 -7.81 -19.90 -10.96
C VAL A 168 -9.03 -20.25 -10.13
N VAL A 169 -8.83 -21.08 -9.10
CA VAL A 169 -9.86 -21.45 -8.14
C VAL A 169 -9.35 -21.27 -6.72
N PHE A 170 -10.04 -20.44 -5.94
CA PHE A 170 -9.85 -20.34 -4.51
C PHE A 170 -10.98 -21.03 -3.77
N ARG A 171 -10.67 -21.65 -2.64
CA ARG A 171 -11.64 -21.94 -1.59
C ARG A 171 -11.62 -20.79 -0.58
N THR A 172 -12.77 -20.25 -0.24
CA THR A 172 -12.89 -19.27 0.85
C THR A 172 -13.11 -20.02 2.15
N LEU A 173 -12.42 -19.59 3.20
CA LEU A 173 -12.56 -20.13 4.54
C LEU A 173 -13.20 -19.08 5.47
N ASP A 174 -14.06 -19.53 6.37
CA ASP A 174 -14.59 -18.67 7.44
C ASP A 174 -13.53 -18.43 8.53
N GLY A 175 -13.84 -17.58 9.52
CA GLY A 175 -12.94 -17.30 10.64
C GLY A 175 -12.59 -18.51 11.52
N ARG A 176 -13.19 -19.68 11.27
CA ARG A 176 -12.91 -20.96 11.93
C ARG A 176 -12.16 -21.93 11.01
N GLY A 177 -11.71 -21.47 9.84
CA GLY A 177 -11.02 -22.29 8.84
C GLY A 177 -11.93 -23.27 8.09
N ARG A 178 -13.26 -23.14 8.19
CA ARG A 178 -14.20 -24.02 7.49
C ARG A 178 -14.46 -23.50 6.08
N PRO A 179 -14.67 -24.38 5.09
CA PRO A 179 -15.08 -23.95 3.75
C PRO A 179 -16.38 -23.14 3.81
N ALA A 180 -16.31 -21.88 3.39
CA ALA A 180 -17.45 -20.98 3.28
C ALA A 180 -17.97 -20.87 1.83
N GLY A 181 -17.09 -21.16 0.86
CA GLY A 181 -17.41 -21.04 -0.56
C GLY A 181 -16.19 -21.25 -1.44
N SER A 182 -16.35 -20.85 -2.71
CA SER A 182 -15.29 -20.90 -3.71
C SER A 182 -15.30 -19.64 -4.57
N VAL A 183 -14.14 -19.22 -5.05
CA VAL A 183 -13.97 -18.13 -6.01
C VAL A 183 -13.40 -18.71 -7.28
N TYR A 184 -14.05 -18.46 -8.40
CA TYR A 184 -13.59 -18.81 -9.73
C TYR A 184 -13.25 -17.54 -10.50
N ALA A 185 -12.11 -17.51 -11.18
CA ALA A 185 -11.76 -16.42 -12.08
C ALA A 185 -10.95 -16.93 -13.27
N GLU A 186 -11.20 -16.37 -14.45
CA GLU A 186 -10.43 -16.71 -15.64
C GLU A 186 -9.02 -16.12 -15.60
N ARG A 187 -8.81 -14.99 -14.91
CA ARG A 187 -7.49 -14.37 -14.78
C ARG A 187 -7.21 -13.90 -13.35
N LEU A 188 -6.01 -14.19 -12.87
CA LEU A 188 -5.42 -13.64 -11.65
C LEU A 188 -4.19 -12.85 -12.00
N ARG A 189 -4.11 -11.62 -11.51
CA ARG A 189 -2.87 -10.84 -11.50
C ARG A 189 -2.67 -10.19 -10.14
N LEU A 190 -1.46 -9.73 -9.89
CA LEU A 190 -1.08 -9.10 -8.63
C LEU A 190 -0.75 -7.62 -8.87
N GLU A 191 -1.21 -6.80 -7.94
CA GLU A 191 -0.79 -5.41 -7.82
C GLU A 191 -0.10 -5.24 -6.48
N GLY A 192 1.08 -4.61 -6.48
CA GLY A 192 1.87 -4.38 -5.28
C GLY A 192 2.22 -2.91 -5.17
N SER A 193 2.14 -2.37 -3.96
CA SER A 193 2.64 -1.03 -3.64
C SER A 193 3.72 -1.13 -2.58
N ARG A 194 4.98 -0.86 -2.96
CA ARG A 194 6.12 -0.93 -2.04
C ARG A 194 6.03 0.20 -1.00
N ALA A 195 5.66 1.39 -1.45
CA ALA A 195 5.49 2.56 -0.59
C ALA A 195 4.37 2.34 0.42
N ALA A 196 3.26 1.75 -0.03
CA ALA A 196 2.16 1.47 0.86
C ALA A 196 2.34 0.18 1.65
N ARG A 197 3.23 -0.75 1.28
CA ARG A 197 3.27 -2.12 1.84
C ARG A 197 1.89 -2.78 1.77
N THR A 198 1.42 -2.98 0.55
CA THR A 198 0.16 -3.68 0.25
C THR A 198 0.32 -4.57 -0.98
N VAL A 199 -0.36 -5.70 -0.97
CA VAL A 199 -0.60 -6.54 -2.16
C VAL A 199 -2.11 -6.60 -2.42
N THR A 200 -2.52 -6.56 -3.68
CA THR A 200 -3.90 -6.78 -4.09
C THR A 200 -3.95 -7.94 -5.07
N ILE A 201 -4.75 -8.95 -4.75
CA ILE A 201 -5.08 -10.03 -5.69
C ILE A 201 -6.24 -9.53 -6.55
N VAL A 202 -6.00 -9.41 -7.85
CA VAL A 202 -7.02 -8.98 -8.81
C VAL A 202 -7.49 -10.19 -9.59
N LEU A 203 -8.78 -10.48 -9.45
CA LEU A 203 -9.47 -11.58 -10.10
C LEU A 203 -10.42 -11.00 -11.14
N GLU A 204 -10.28 -11.42 -12.39
CA GLU A 204 -11.05 -10.90 -13.52
C GLU A 204 -11.86 -12.02 -14.16
N ALA A 205 -13.02 -11.65 -14.72
CA ALA A 205 -13.91 -12.55 -15.44
C ALA A 205 -14.29 -13.78 -14.60
N GLY A 206 -15.09 -13.58 -13.55
CA GLY A 206 -15.32 -14.62 -12.56
C GLY A 206 -16.53 -14.41 -11.67
N TYR A 207 -16.65 -15.30 -10.70
CA TYR A 207 -17.76 -15.34 -9.76
C TYR A 207 -17.35 -15.99 -8.44
N GLU A 208 -18.18 -15.80 -7.43
CA GLU A 208 -18.07 -16.43 -6.13
C GLU A 208 -19.28 -17.33 -5.88
N LEU A 209 -19.04 -18.53 -5.38
CA LEU A 209 -20.07 -19.43 -4.88
C LEU A 209 -20.17 -19.26 -3.37
N ARG A 210 -21.28 -18.71 -2.88
CA ARG A 210 -21.57 -18.57 -1.45
C ARG A 210 -22.90 -19.26 -1.13
N GLY A 211 -22.88 -20.26 -0.25
CA GLY A 211 -24.10 -20.99 0.11
C GLY A 211 -24.80 -21.67 -1.08
N GLY A 212 -24.06 -22.01 -2.14
CA GLY A 212 -24.60 -22.57 -3.38
C GLY A 212 -25.09 -21.53 -4.39
N GLU A 213 -25.12 -20.25 -4.04
CA GLU A 213 -25.49 -19.17 -4.95
C GLU A 213 -24.28 -18.61 -5.69
N LYS A 214 -24.43 -18.40 -7.00
CA LYS A 214 -23.43 -17.77 -7.87
C LYS A 214 -23.58 -16.25 -7.80
N VAL A 215 -22.59 -15.57 -7.23
CA VAL A 215 -22.49 -14.11 -7.17
C VAL A 215 -21.42 -13.66 -8.15
N LEU A 216 -21.80 -12.90 -9.19
CA LEU A 216 -20.84 -12.36 -10.16
C LEU A 216 -19.95 -11.30 -9.51
N PHE A 217 -18.75 -11.12 -10.04
CA PHE A 217 -17.87 -10.04 -9.60
C PHE A 217 -18.45 -8.65 -9.93
N ASP A 218 -18.01 -7.65 -9.19
CA ASP A 218 -18.46 -6.27 -9.35
C ASP A 218 -18.19 -5.77 -10.78
N GLY A 219 -19.14 -5.00 -11.32
CA GLY A 219 -19.07 -4.48 -12.68
C GLY A 219 -19.45 -5.47 -13.77
N ALA A 220 -19.75 -6.73 -13.44
CA ALA A 220 -20.21 -7.69 -14.43
C ALA A 220 -21.56 -7.29 -15.02
N THR A 221 -21.60 -7.05 -16.33
CA THR A 221 -22.83 -6.87 -17.11
C THR A 221 -23.20 -8.12 -17.90
N ASP A 222 -22.22 -8.99 -18.18
CA ASP A 222 -22.41 -10.26 -18.85
C ASP A 222 -22.94 -11.32 -17.85
N PRO A 223 -23.96 -12.13 -18.21
CA PRO A 223 -24.51 -13.16 -17.33
C PRO A 223 -23.50 -14.27 -16.97
N ASP A 224 -22.44 -14.44 -17.78
CA ASP A 224 -21.35 -15.36 -17.49
C ASP A 224 -20.28 -14.72 -16.56
N GLY A 225 -20.32 -13.40 -16.36
CA GLY A 225 -19.41 -12.65 -15.48
C GLY A 225 -18.10 -12.22 -16.12
N LYS A 226 -18.00 -12.22 -17.45
CA LYS A 226 -16.75 -12.03 -18.21
C LYS A 226 -16.09 -10.66 -18.05
N ASP A 227 -16.84 -9.64 -17.64
CA ASP A 227 -16.37 -8.27 -17.46
C ASP A 227 -16.27 -7.87 -15.98
N GLY A 228 -16.62 -8.77 -15.06
CA GLY A 228 -16.54 -8.51 -13.63
C GLY A 228 -15.11 -8.55 -13.09
N VAL A 229 -14.83 -7.71 -12.10
CA VAL A 229 -13.53 -7.67 -11.41
C VAL A 229 -13.74 -7.74 -9.90
N ARG A 230 -13.01 -8.64 -9.24
CA ARG A 230 -12.93 -8.72 -7.79
C ARG A 230 -11.52 -8.42 -7.33
N ARG A 231 -11.41 -7.55 -6.34
CA ARG A 231 -10.12 -7.14 -5.76
C ARG A 231 -10.08 -7.55 -4.30
N ILE A 232 -9.13 -8.41 -3.95
CA ILE A 232 -8.89 -8.84 -2.58
C ILE A 232 -7.66 -8.09 -2.07
N GLN A 233 -7.88 -7.25 -1.07
CA GLN A 233 -6.85 -6.36 -0.55
C GLN A 233 -6.14 -7.06 0.62
N LEU A 234 -4.84 -7.20 0.49
CA LEU A 234 -3.96 -7.72 1.54
C LEU A 234 -3.26 -6.52 2.16
N ALA A 235 -3.96 -5.89 3.11
CA ALA A 235 -3.41 -4.78 3.85
C ALA A 235 -2.23 -5.26 4.71
N HIS A 236 -1.21 -4.41 4.84
CA HIS A 236 -0.01 -4.66 5.65
C HIS A 236 0.93 -5.77 5.15
N VAL A 237 0.70 -6.31 3.95
CA VAL A 237 1.60 -7.26 3.30
C VAL A 237 2.71 -6.54 2.55
N ASP A 238 3.96 -6.95 2.77
CA ASP A 238 5.09 -6.45 1.99
C ASP A 238 5.05 -7.05 0.57
N PRO A 239 4.98 -6.23 -0.49
CA PRO A 239 4.96 -6.78 -1.85
C PRO A 239 6.34 -7.29 -2.30
N THR A 240 7.43 -6.98 -1.60
CA THR A 240 8.79 -7.33 -2.05
C THR A 240 8.98 -8.85 -2.19
N PRO A 241 8.68 -9.68 -1.18
CA PRO A 241 8.80 -11.14 -1.32
C PRO A 241 7.89 -11.72 -2.42
N TRP A 242 6.74 -11.09 -2.65
CA TRP A 242 5.81 -11.52 -3.70
C TRP A 242 6.36 -11.19 -5.09
N ILE A 243 6.88 -9.99 -5.29
CA ILE A 243 7.49 -9.55 -6.55
C ILE A 243 8.71 -10.41 -6.88
N GLU A 244 9.53 -10.76 -5.88
CA GLU A 244 10.69 -11.63 -6.08
C GLU A 244 10.31 -13.06 -6.45
N ALA A 245 9.26 -13.61 -5.82
CA ALA A 245 8.86 -15.00 -5.99
C ALA A 245 8.01 -15.26 -7.25
N VAL A 246 7.16 -14.30 -7.64
CA VAL A 246 6.26 -14.40 -8.82
C VAL A 246 6.22 -13.09 -9.61
N PRO A 247 7.37 -12.59 -10.11
CA PRO A 247 7.45 -11.30 -10.81
C PRO A 247 6.55 -11.25 -12.04
N GLU A 248 6.30 -12.39 -12.68
CA GLU A 248 5.48 -12.47 -13.88
C GLU A 248 3.99 -12.23 -13.64
N LEU A 249 3.51 -12.20 -12.39
CA LEU A 249 2.13 -11.84 -12.06
C LEU A 249 1.94 -10.35 -11.78
N PHE A 250 3.04 -9.61 -11.69
CA PHE A 250 3.02 -8.17 -11.52
C PHE A 250 3.16 -7.49 -12.89
N GLY A 251 2.52 -6.33 -13.04
CA GLY A 251 2.76 -5.47 -14.19
C GLY A 251 4.23 -5.04 -14.27
N PRO A 252 4.77 -4.74 -15.47
CA PRO A 252 6.19 -4.42 -15.66
C PRO A 252 6.64 -3.21 -14.83
N LYS A 253 5.70 -2.32 -14.53
CA LYS A 253 5.90 -1.14 -13.69
C LYS A 253 6.16 -1.46 -12.22
N ALA A 254 5.51 -2.48 -11.68
CA ALA A 254 5.65 -2.89 -10.28
C ALA A 254 6.88 -3.77 -10.10
N ALA A 255 7.19 -4.64 -11.08
CA ALA A 255 8.38 -5.48 -11.06
C ALA A 255 9.68 -4.65 -11.04
N ALA A 256 9.77 -3.59 -11.86
CA ALA A 256 10.96 -2.74 -11.90
C ALA A 256 11.07 -1.83 -10.67
N GLU A 257 12.22 -1.83 -10.00
CA GLU A 257 12.62 -0.82 -9.02
C GLU A 257 13.58 0.16 -9.69
N PRO A 258 13.10 1.29 -10.24
CA PRO A 258 13.99 2.27 -10.83
C PRO A 258 14.69 3.07 -9.73
N ASP A 259 16.01 3.12 -9.81
CA ASP A 259 16.86 3.98 -8.97
C ASP A 259 16.60 5.46 -9.24
N ASP A 260 16.82 6.30 -8.23
CA ASP A 260 16.81 7.77 -8.35
C ASP A 260 17.78 8.23 -9.44
N ASP A 261 17.32 9.11 -10.34
CA ASP A 261 18.17 9.62 -11.43
C ASP A 261 19.21 10.64 -10.95
N GLY A 262 19.11 11.08 -9.69
CA GLY A 262 20.06 12.00 -9.05
C GLY A 262 20.04 13.40 -9.63
N LEU A 263 19.07 13.74 -10.48
CA LEU A 263 18.96 15.06 -11.12
C LEU A 263 18.43 16.13 -10.18
N HIS A 264 17.76 15.72 -9.10
CA HIS A 264 17.10 16.61 -8.15
C HIS A 264 17.51 16.28 -6.72
N ASP A 265 17.86 17.30 -5.93
CA ASP A 265 18.05 17.13 -4.48
C ASP A 265 16.70 16.87 -3.81
N PRO A 266 16.49 15.72 -3.14
CA PRO A 266 15.22 15.40 -2.50
C PRO A 266 14.77 16.44 -1.47
N ARG A 267 15.70 17.08 -0.76
CA ARG A 267 15.38 18.12 0.23
C ARG A 267 14.78 19.35 -0.43
N VAL A 268 15.43 19.82 -1.50
CA VAL A 268 14.99 21.00 -2.26
C VAL A 268 13.63 20.75 -2.91
N VAL A 269 13.42 19.58 -3.51
CA VAL A 269 12.12 19.21 -4.09
C VAL A 269 11.03 19.18 -3.03
N ARG A 270 11.29 18.57 -1.87
CA ARG A 270 10.31 18.51 -0.77
C ARG A 270 9.93 19.89 -0.25
N GLU A 271 10.91 20.73 0.05
CA GLU A 271 10.67 22.10 0.53
C GLU A 271 9.90 22.92 -0.51
N THR A 272 10.27 22.78 -1.78
CA THR A 272 9.63 23.48 -2.90
C THR A 272 8.18 23.05 -3.08
N LEU A 273 7.91 21.74 -3.10
CA LEU A 273 6.56 21.20 -3.22
C LEU A 273 5.70 21.58 -2.01
N ASN A 274 6.22 21.49 -0.79
CA ASN A 274 5.46 21.86 0.41
C ASN A 274 5.09 23.34 0.43
N ARG A 275 6.00 24.22 0.00
CA ARG A 275 5.70 25.64 -0.16
C ARG A 275 4.57 25.85 -1.18
N LEU A 276 4.63 25.19 -2.35
CA LEU A 276 3.63 25.33 -3.41
C LEU A 276 2.28 24.73 -3.03
N LEU A 277 2.25 23.59 -2.33
CA LEU A 277 1.02 22.95 -1.85
C LEU A 277 0.32 23.78 -0.78
N ALA A 278 1.08 24.50 0.06
CA ALA A 278 0.53 25.39 1.06
C ALA A 278 -0.23 26.60 0.47
N GLU A 279 0.02 26.96 -0.81
CA GLU A 279 -0.71 28.04 -1.48
C GLU A 279 -2.19 27.69 -1.75
N ASP A 280 -2.54 26.39 -1.76
CA ASP A 280 -3.90 25.89 -2.01
C ASP A 280 -4.66 25.53 -0.71
N ALA A 281 -4.22 26.03 0.45
CA ALA A 281 -4.67 25.60 1.79
C ALA A 281 -6.11 25.97 2.23
N ALA A 282 -7.01 26.31 1.30
CA ALA A 282 -8.31 26.89 1.62
C ALA A 282 -9.23 25.98 2.45
N ASN A 283 -9.14 24.67 2.23
CA ASN A 283 -9.97 23.64 2.87
C ASN A 283 -9.10 22.55 3.53
N GLY A 284 -7.90 22.92 3.95
CA GLY A 284 -6.83 21.96 4.24
C GLY A 284 -5.77 21.96 3.15
N TYR A 285 -4.65 21.31 3.43
CA TYR A 285 -3.50 21.26 2.52
C TYR A 285 -2.83 19.90 2.54
N TYR A 286 -2.14 19.59 1.45
CA TYR A 286 -1.27 18.43 1.37
C TYR A 286 0.16 18.81 1.71
N GLU A 287 0.85 17.94 2.42
CA GLU A 287 2.25 18.07 2.79
C GLU A 287 2.99 16.81 2.32
N LEU A 288 4.00 16.98 1.48
CA LEU A 288 4.96 15.94 1.13
C LEU A 288 5.88 15.69 2.32
N GLU A 289 5.64 14.55 2.98
CA GLU A 289 6.42 14.11 4.13
C GLU A 289 7.76 13.51 3.67
N ASP A 290 7.68 12.57 2.74
CA ASP A 290 8.83 11.81 2.27
C ASP A 290 8.65 11.32 0.82
N PHE A 291 9.77 11.09 0.15
CA PHE A 291 9.85 10.39 -1.12
C PHE A 291 11.27 9.87 -1.35
N ALA A 292 11.40 8.76 -2.09
CA ALA A 292 12.70 8.10 -2.27
C ALA A 292 13.60 8.76 -3.33
N GLY A 293 13.01 9.38 -4.35
CA GLY A 293 13.76 9.97 -5.46
C GLY A 293 12.90 10.36 -6.65
N THR A 294 13.55 10.82 -7.70
CA THR A 294 12.91 11.26 -8.94
C THR A 294 13.46 10.46 -10.12
N VAL A 295 12.58 10.06 -11.05
CA VAL A 295 13.01 9.39 -12.29
C VAL A 295 12.24 9.96 -13.46
N ALA A 296 12.94 10.65 -14.36
CA ALA A 296 12.34 11.27 -15.55
C ALA A 296 11.12 12.15 -15.20
N GLY A 297 11.25 12.93 -14.11
CA GLY A 297 10.19 13.82 -13.64
C GLY A 297 9.05 13.16 -12.86
N VAL A 298 9.17 11.87 -12.52
CA VAL A 298 8.20 11.14 -11.67
C VAL A 298 8.78 10.96 -10.27
N LEU A 299 8.07 11.42 -9.24
CA LEU A 299 8.48 11.20 -7.85
C LEU A 299 8.15 9.76 -7.43
N ARG A 300 9.04 9.12 -6.67
CA ARG A 300 8.96 7.70 -6.29
C ARG A 300 8.79 7.50 -4.79
N LYS A 301 8.05 6.45 -4.41
CA LYS A 301 7.77 6.07 -3.02
C LYS A 301 7.31 7.26 -2.17
N VAL A 302 6.29 7.96 -2.67
CA VAL A 302 5.78 9.23 -2.15
C VAL A 302 4.88 9.00 -0.95
N VAL A 303 5.06 9.83 0.08
CA VAL A 303 4.19 9.92 1.26
C VAL A 303 3.64 11.34 1.39
N LEU A 304 2.33 11.51 1.22
CA LEU A 304 1.63 12.77 1.44
C LEU A 304 0.78 12.70 2.71
N ARG A 305 0.78 13.77 3.51
CA ARG A 305 -0.18 13.98 4.58
C ARG A 305 -1.24 14.99 4.13
N HIS A 306 -2.50 14.68 4.38
CA HIS A 306 -3.59 15.66 4.27
C HIS A 306 -3.88 16.22 5.64
N ARG A 307 -3.78 17.54 5.79
CA ARG A 307 -4.16 18.26 7.00
C ARG A 307 -5.41 19.08 6.75
N ASP A 308 -6.31 19.09 7.72
CA ASP A 308 -7.47 19.99 7.71
C ASP A 308 -7.03 21.46 7.90
N ARG A 309 -8.00 22.37 7.91
CA ARG A 309 -7.72 23.81 8.09
C ARG A 309 -7.06 24.12 9.44
N ASP A 310 -7.31 23.30 10.45
CA ASP A 310 -6.81 23.49 11.82
C ASP A 310 -5.43 22.83 11.99
N GLY A 311 -4.88 22.25 10.91
CA GLY A 311 -3.58 21.62 10.85
C GLY A 311 -3.54 20.18 11.35
N LYS A 312 -4.69 19.60 11.69
CA LYS A 312 -4.82 18.22 12.15
C LYS A 312 -4.76 17.26 10.96
N GLN A 313 -4.03 16.17 11.13
CA GLN A 313 -3.92 15.14 10.11
C GLN A 313 -5.25 14.38 9.96
N GLU A 314 -5.82 14.38 8.76
CA GLU A 314 -7.02 13.62 8.43
C GLU A 314 -6.69 12.26 7.81
N ARG A 315 -5.66 12.22 6.96
CA ARG A 315 -5.23 11.00 6.25
C ARG A 315 -3.81 11.10 5.74
N MET A 316 -3.22 9.94 5.47
CA MET A 316 -1.94 9.81 4.77
C MET A 316 -2.16 9.09 3.44
N LEU A 317 -1.39 9.45 2.41
CA LEU A 317 -1.38 8.80 1.11
C LEU A 317 0.02 8.28 0.86
N PHE A 318 0.11 7.01 0.49
CA PHE A 318 1.33 6.32 0.13
C PHE A 318 1.21 5.95 -1.35
N ALA A 319 2.20 6.24 -2.18
CA ALA A 319 2.15 5.92 -3.60
C ALA A 319 3.53 5.55 -4.13
N ASP A 320 3.59 4.55 -5.00
CA ASP A 320 4.86 4.21 -5.64
C ASP A 320 5.30 5.29 -6.63
N ARG A 321 4.34 6.04 -7.19
CA ARG A 321 4.58 7.07 -8.20
C ARG A 321 3.69 8.28 -7.98
N MET A 322 4.25 9.48 -8.15
CA MET A 322 3.48 10.71 -8.28
C MET A 322 3.95 11.50 -9.50
N ARG A 323 2.99 11.99 -10.28
CA ARG A 323 3.20 12.91 -11.40
C ARG A 323 2.40 14.18 -11.18
N VAL A 324 2.94 15.28 -11.70
CA VAL A 324 2.24 16.57 -11.76
C VAL A 324 1.77 16.78 -13.19
N GLU A 325 0.46 16.78 -13.40
CA GLU A 325 -0.16 16.94 -14.71
C GLU A 325 -0.86 18.31 -14.80
N PRO A 326 -0.61 19.11 -15.86
CA PRO A 326 -1.34 20.34 -16.09
C PRO A 326 -2.78 20.04 -16.51
N GLN A 327 -3.74 20.73 -15.91
CA GLN A 327 -5.17 20.63 -16.24
C GLN A 327 -5.73 22.03 -16.48
N GLY A 328 -5.61 22.51 -17.72
CA GLY A 328 -5.94 23.91 -18.06
C GLY A 328 -5.01 24.89 -17.34
N GLU A 329 -5.57 25.80 -16.54
CA GLU A 329 -4.82 26.75 -15.70
C GLU A 329 -4.45 26.17 -14.32
N SER A 330 -4.97 24.99 -13.99
CA SER A 330 -4.78 24.30 -12.71
C SER A 330 -3.82 23.12 -12.83
N LEU A 331 -3.51 22.48 -11.71
CA LEU A 331 -2.67 21.29 -11.64
C LEU A 331 -3.40 20.11 -11.01
N CYS A 332 -3.02 18.91 -11.42
CA CYS A 332 -3.47 17.66 -10.83
C CYS A 332 -2.25 16.83 -10.41
N LEU A 333 -2.22 16.39 -9.15
CA LEU A 333 -1.27 15.36 -8.72
C LEU A 333 -1.91 14.00 -8.98
N VAL A 334 -1.24 13.18 -9.78
CA VAL A 334 -1.66 11.81 -10.08
C VAL A 334 -0.75 10.87 -9.32
N LEU A 335 -1.30 10.20 -8.33
CA LEU A 335 -0.64 9.16 -7.54
C LEU A 335 -1.06 7.79 -8.08
N GLU A 336 -0.10 6.90 -8.29
CA GLU A 336 -0.33 5.55 -8.82
C GLU A 336 0.23 4.48 -7.87
N ASP A 337 -0.42 3.31 -7.86
CA ASP A 337 0.00 2.09 -7.17
C ASP A 337 0.29 2.35 -5.68
N GLY A 338 -0.77 2.70 -4.94
CA GLY A 338 -0.66 3.21 -3.58
C GLY A 338 -1.87 2.91 -2.70
N ALA A 339 -1.85 3.46 -1.48
CA ALA A 339 -2.93 3.34 -0.51
C ALA A 339 -3.12 4.64 0.28
N GLN A 340 -4.34 4.83 0.78
CA GLN A 340 -4.66 5.85 1.76
C GLN A 340 -4.84 5.22 3.14
N VAL A 341 -4.40 5.93 4.18
CA VAL A 341 -4.61 5.58 5.59
C VAL A 341 -5.45 6.67 6.23
N ARG A 342 -6.59 6.30 6.81
CA ARG A 342 -7.50 7.20 7.53
C ARG A 342 -7.80 6.60 8.90
N GLY A 343 -7.27 7.20 9.96
CA GLY A 343 -7.27 6.56 11.28
C GLY A 343 -6.48 5.26 11.22
N ASP A 344 -7.11 4.16 11.64
CA ASP A 344 -6.52 2.81 11.62
C ASP A 344 -6.85 2.03 10.33
N GLU A 345 -7.67 2.61 9.45
CA GLU A 345 -8.07 1.96 8.20
C GLU A 345 -7.08 2.28 7.08
N LYS A 346 -6.59 1.23 6.41
CA LYS A 346 -5.72 1.31 5.25
C LYS A 346 -6.40 0.70 4.04
N ALA A 347 -6.59 1.51 3.00
CA ALA A 347 -7.24 1.09 1.77
C ALA A 347 -6.37 1.45 0.56
N PRO A 348 -6.11 0.53 -0.38
CA PRO A 348 -5.45 0.84 -1.64
C PRO A 348 -6.27 1.83 -2.46
N PHE A 349 -5.63 2.53 -3.39
CA PHE A 349 -6.32 3.41 -4.31
C PHE A 349 -7.29 2.64 -5.20
N LEU A 350 -8.46 3.22 -5.43
CA LEU A 350 -9.42 2.69 -6.39
C LEU A 350 -8.77 2.70 -7.78
N ASP A 351 -8.86 1.58 -8.49
CA ASP A 351 -8.21 1.37 -9.80
C ASP A 351 -6.70 1.64 -9.80
N GLY A 352 -6.05 1.54 -8.63
CA GLY A 352 -4.62 1.82 -8.47
C GLY A 352 -4.24 3.29 -8.66
N ARG A 353 -5.20 4.23 -8.66
CA ARG A 353 -4.92 5.65 -8.90
C ARG A 353 -5.66 6.58 -7.93
N TYR A 354 -4.98 7.61 -7.47
CA TYR A 354 -5.54 8.69 -6.67
C TYR A 354 -5.20 10.04 -7.30
N ARG A 355 -6.18 10.94 -7.39
CA ARG A 355 -6.01 12.26 -8.03
C ARG A 355 -6.27 13.36 -7.02
N ILE A 356 -5.35 14.32 -6.92
CA ILE A 356 -5.50 15.54 -6.12
C ILE A 356 -5.58 16.71 -7.08
N PHE A 357 -6.75 17.34 -7.15
CA PHE A 357 -6.95 18.55 -7.95
C PHE A 357 -6.56 19.78 -7.14
N LEU A 358 -5.71 20.64 -7.72
CA LEU A 358 -5.21 21.86 -7.09
C LEU A 358 -5.72 23.08 -7.86
N PRO A 359 -6.95 23.56 -7.58
CA PRO A 359 -7.61 24.60 -8.38
C PRO A 359 -6.89 25.95 -8.35
N ARG A 360 -6.17 26.28 -7.28
CA ARG A 360 -5.49 27.57 -7.14
C ARG A 360 -4.01 27.52 -7.51
N ALA A 361 -3.49 26.33 -7.82
CA ALA A 361 -2.09 26.16 -8.17
C ALA A 361 -1.81 26.78 -9.54
N LYS A 362 -0.96 27.81 -9.56
CA LYS A 362 -0.56 28.48 -10.79
C LYS A 362 0.51 27.68 -11.52
N LEU A 363 0.18 27.15 -12.69
CA LEU A 363 1.11 26.35 -13.52
C LEU A 363 2.46 27.05 -13.76
N ALA A 364 2.48 28.37 -13.98
CA ALA A 364 3.70 29.13 -14.19
C ALA A 364 4.63 29.09 -12.94
N ALA A 365 4.08 29.30 -11.75
CA ALA A 365 4.85 29.27 -10.51
C ALA A 365 5.47 27.89 -10.24
N TRP A 366 4.74 26.81 -10.54
CA TRP A 366 5.24 25.44 -10.38
C TRP A 366 6.34 25.10 -11.39
N ARG A 367 6.23 25.60 -12.63
CA ARG A 367 7.29 25.47 -13.64
C ARG A 367 8.54 26.24 -13.27
N ASP A 368 8.41 27.49 -12.85
CA ASP A 368 9.52 28.35 -12.47
C ASP A 368 10.24 27.83 -11.21
N ALA A 369 9.52 27.13 -10.34
CA ALA A 369 10.07 26.46 -9.17
C ALA A 369 10.85 25.18 -9.50
N GLY A 370 10.86 24.73 -10.76
CA GLY A 370 11.60 23.54 -11.19
C GLY A 370 11.02 22.22 -10.64
N VAL A 371 9.70 22.15 -10.46
CA VAL A 371 9.04 20.92 -10.01
C VAL A 371 9.27 19.79 -11.02
N PRO A 372 9.72 18.60 -10.60
CA PRO A 372 9.95 17.50 -11.53
C PRO A 372 8.71 17.12 -12.35
N GLY A 373 8.92 16.80 -13.62
CA GLY A 373 7.86 16.35 -14.54
C GLY A 373 7.10 17.46 -15.25
N LEU A 374 7.29 18.73 -14.83
CA LEU A 374 6.81 19.87 -15.59
C LEU A 374 7.92 20.35 -16.54
N PRO A 375 7.63 20.55 -17.84
CA PRO A 375 8.62 21.10 -18.74
C PRO A 375 8.99 22.51 -18.26
N THR A 376 10.29 22.73 -18.03
CA THR A 376 10.82 24.08 -17.83
C THR A 376 10.45 24.91 -19.06
N PRO A 377 9.86 26.11 -18.89
CA PRO A 377 9.66 26.99 -20.03
C PRO A 377 11.00 27.17 -20.73
N PRO A 378 11.05 27.13 -22.07
CA PRO A 378 12.28 27.44 -22.78
C PRO A 378 12.76 28.78 -22.23
N GLY A 379 13.94 28.78 -21.61
CA GLY A 379 14.53 30.02 -21.09
C GLY A 379 14.50 31.08 -22.20
N PRO A 380 14.45 32.38 -21.86
CA PRO A 380 14.58 33.41 -22.88
C PRO A 380 15.79 33.04 -23.72
N PHE A 381 15.57 32.80 -25.02
CA PHE A 381 16.67 32.53 -25.95
C PHE A 381 17.76 33.55 -25.62
N PRO A 382 19.02 33.13 -25.41
CA PRO A 382 20.09 34.10 -25.18
C PRO A 382 19.96 35.12 -26.28
N ALA A 383 19.74 36.39 -25.90
CA ALA A 383 19.58 37.47 -26.84
C ALA A 383 20.70 37.29 -27.88
N PRO A 384 20.39 37.27 -29.19
CA PRO A 384 21.38 37.01 -30.20
C PRO A 384 22.58 37.88 -29.87
N LEU A 385 23.75 37.24 -29.67
CA LEU A 385 24.98 37.94 -29.38
C LEU A 385 25.05 39.12 -30.34
N PRO A 386 25.30 40.36 -29.87
CA PRO A 386 25.32 41.52 -30.74
C PRO A 386 26.21 41.18 -31.93
N GLU A 387 25.61 41.19 -33.12
CA GLU A 387 26.27 40.96 -34.39
C GLU A 387 27.53 41.82 -34.41
N LYS A 388 28.67 41.17 -34.20
CA LYS A 388 29.97 41.82 -34.23
C LYS A 388 30.23 42.15 -35.68
N ASP A 389 29.86 43.36 -36.09
CA ASP A 389 30.20 44.07 -37.33
C ASP A 389 30.83 43.15 -38.38
N ALA A 390 29.99 42.43 -39.12
CA ALA A 390 30.42 41.82 -40.36
C ALA A 390 30.79 42.96 -41.34
N PRO A 391 31.97 42.95 -41.97
CA PRO A 391 32.33 43.95 -42.96
C PRO A 391 31.31 43.92 -44.10
N ARG A 392 30.71 45.08 -44.42
CA ARG A 392 29.91 45.28 -45.63
C ARG A 392 30.74 44.89 -46.86
N GLU A 393 30.42 43.75 -47.47
CA GLU A 393 30.81 43.49 -48.85
C GLU A 393 29.98 44.38 -49.79
N PRO A 394 30.61 44.99 -50.81
CA PRO A 394 29.93 45.89 -51.74
C PRO A 394 29.07 45.13 -52.74
N ALA A 395 27.95 45.75 -53.08
CA ALA A 395 27.02 45.35 -54.12
C ALA A 395 27.73 45.01 -55.43
N GLY A 396 27.50 43.79 -55.92
CA GLY A 396 27.80 43.36 -57.27
C GLY A 396 26.50 43.02 -57.98
N ASP A 397 26.04 43.97 -58.80
CA ASP A 397 25.03 43.76 -59.84
C ASP A 397 25.47 42.68 -60.83
N GLY A 398 24.53 41.84 -61.26
CA GLY A 398 24.84 40.76 -62.21
C GLY A 398 23.64 39.93 -62.63
N GLU A 399 22.75 40.53 -63.41
CA GLU A 399 21.84 39.88 -64.35
C GLU A 399 22.33 38.54 -64.94
N ASN A 400 21.52 37.49 -64.84
CA ASN A 400 20.98 36.79 -66.02
C ASN A 400 19.97 35.70 -65.64
N ALA A 401 18.75 35.89 -66.14
CA ALA A 401 17.72 34.86 -66.32
C ALA A 401 17.99 34.08 -67.65
N PRO A 402 17.02 33.29 -68.18
CA PRO A 402 16.29 32.13 -67.66
C PRO A 402 16.46 30.91 -68.59
N ALA A 403 15.94 29.71 -68.23
CA ALA A 403 15.20 28.83 -69.17
C ALA A 403 14.89 27.42 -68.64
N ARG A 404 13.63 27.03 -68.89
CA ARG A 404 13.11 25.71 -69.35
C ARG A 404 12.74 24.63 -68.32
N ASP A 405 11.42 24.53 -68.11
CA ASP A 405 10.56 23.43 -68.59
C ASP A 405 11.25 22.10 -68.96
N ALA A 406 10.92 21.02 -68.24
CA ALA A 406 10.01 19.98 -68.74
C ALA A 406 9.78 18.86 -67.69
N PRO A 407 8.59 18.24 -67.69
CA PRO A 407 8.22 17.11 -66.83
C PRO A 407 8.49 15.76 -67.50
N ILE A 408 8.66 14.69 -66.71
CA ILE A 408 8.48 13.30 -67.17
C ILE A 408 7.75 12.50 -66.08
N ASP A 409 6.57 12.01 -66.45
CA ASP A 409 5.81 10.93 -65.79
C ASP A 409 6.46 9.56 -66.05
N HIS A 410 6.43 8.66 -65.06
CA HIS A 410 5.76 7.35 -65.12
C HIS A 410 5.85 6.58 -63.80
#